data_AF-A0A0F8BTX8-F1
#
_entry.id   AF-A0A0F8BTX8-F1
#
_cell.length_a   1.000
_cell.length_b   1.000
_cell.length_c   1.000
_cell.angle_alpha   90.00
_cell.angle_beta   90.00
_cell.angle_gamma   90.00
#
_symmetry.space_group_name_H-M   'P 1'
#
loop_
_entity.id
_entity.type
_entity.pdbx_description
1 polymer ?
#
loop_
_entity_poly.entity_id
_entity_poly.type
_entity_poly.pdbx_seq_one_letter_code
_entity_poly.pdbx_strand_id
1 'polypeptide(L)'
;MNTIFTFLDHHPLETVVLRIQKHYPLESSEAFLRILERCLSPGSDSGDRAVNRLFSKGDAGITDIPTLGEVRGKVFILQDFKTRVPGRYGLPWSSSKVSVYNFKVTIKTLLLGLKWHFVKSFIKSIPDHKKLSITHTTASVGVRPIEIAAGSDSSKGMNARLGAFLKKKNESKKPFSSSDRVGIIAMDYPGKKIVEQILELNNHYRVPRPI
;
A
#
# COMPACT_ATOMS: atom_id res chain seq x y z
N MET A 1 8.88 11.24 -8.63
CA MET A 1 9.19 11.56 -7.22
C MET A 1 8.71 12.97 -6.83
N ASN A 2 9.01 14.00 -7.63
CA ASN A 2 8.67 15.40 -7.31
C ASN A 2 7.20 15.66 -6.92
N THR A 3 6.21 15.05 -7.59
CA THR A 3 4.79 15.20 -7.19
C THR A 3 4.52 14.73 -5.77
N ILE A 4 5.08 13.58 -5.37
CA ILE A 4 4.92 13.01 -4.02
C ILE A 4 5.58 13.95 -3.00
N PHE A 5 6.77 14.45 -3.33
CA PHE A 5 7.49 15.35 -2.43
C PHE A 5 6.75 16.68 -2.26
N THR A 6 6.22 17.25 -3.34
CA THR A 6 5.41 18.48 -3.29
C THR A 6 4.13 18.27 -2.49
N PHE A 7 3.49 17.10 -2.58
CA PHE A 7 2.38 16.75 -1.69
C PHE A 7 2.81 16.77 -0.21
N LEU A 8 3.96 16.17 0.12
CA LEU A 8 4.48 16.14 1.50
C LEU A 8 5.01 17.50 1.99
N ASP A 9 5.31 18.45 1.11
CA ASP A 9 5.59 19.84 1.50
C ASP A 9 4.31 20.52 2.02
N HIS A 10 3.20 20.35 1.30
CA HIS A 10 1.91 20.94 1.66
C HIS A 10 1.18 20.17 2.78
N HIS A 11 1.53 18.90 2.99
CA HIS A 11 0.93 18.01 3.97
C HIS A 11 1.99 17.31 4.84
N PRO A 12 2.74 18.04 5.69
CA PRO A 12 3.91 17.52 6.39
C PRO A 12 3.58 16.47 7.47
N LEU A 13 2.32 16.35 7.88
CA LEU A 13 1.86 15.33 8.83
C LEU A 13 1.50 14.00 8.15
N GLU A 14 1.42 13.98 6.82
CA GLU A 14 1.13 12.78 6.05
C GLU A 14 2.41 11.98 5.78
N THR A 15 2.23 10.73 5.39
CA THR A 15 3.30 9.85 4.90
C THR A 15 2.81 9.13 3.66
N VAL A 16 3.72 8.81 2.74
CA VAL A 16 3.40 8.02 1.55
C VAL A 16 4.12 6.69 1.60
N VAL A 17 3.38 5.58 1.52
CA VAL A 17 3.97 4.25 1.35
C VAL A 17 4.12 3.99 -0.14
N LEU A 18 5.35 3.78 -0.61
CA LEU A 18 5.66 3.60 -2.03
C LEU A 18 6.31 2.24 -2.27
N ARG A 19 5.62 1.31 -2.92
CA ARG A 19 6.26 0.09 -3.41
C ARG A 19 7.01 0.38 -4.70
N ILE A 20 8.30 0.08 -4.71
CA ILE A 20 9.14 0.15 -5.91
C ILE A 20 9.50 -1.28 -6.28
N GLN A 21 9.11 -1.70 -7.48
CA GLN A 21 9.31 -3.07 -7.98
C GLN A 21 10.10 -3.05 -9.29
N LYS A 22 11.04 -3.99 -9.44
CA LYS A 22 11.66 -4.29 -10.73
C LYS A 22 10.70 -5.18 -11.55
N HIS A 23 10.21 -4.70 -12.70
CA HIS A 23 9.20 -5.43 -13.48
C HIS A 23 9.80 -6.43 -14.47
N TYR A 24 10.92 -6.09 -15.10
CA TYR A 24 11.52 -6.92 -16.14
C TYR A 24 12.54 -7.90 -15.55
N PRO A 25 12.27 -9.22 -15.57
CA PRO A 25 13.17 -10.20 -14.96
C PRO A 25 14.52 -10.27 -15.70
N LEU A 26 14.52 -10.04 -17.01
CA LEU A 26 15.71 -10.05 -17.87
C LEU A 26 16.61 -8.81 -17.73
N GLU A 27 16.10 -7.72 -17.14
CA GLU A 27 16.91 -6.54 -16.88
C GLU A 27 17.88 -6.84 -15.74
N SER A 28 19.16 -6.49 -15.90
CA SER A 28 20.14 -6.65 -14.82
C SER A 28 19.68 -5.89 -13.58
N SER A 29 19.69 -6.56 -12.43
CA SER A 29 19.39 -5.93 -11.14
C SER A 29 20.34 -4.76 -10.87
N GLU A 30 21.59 -4.85 -11.34
CA GLU A 30 22.58 -3.77 -11.22
C GLU A 30 22.22 -2.56 -12.09
N ALA A 31 21.70 -2.78 -13.30
CA ALA A 31 21.27 -1.69 -14.17
C ALA A 31 20.08 -0.95 -13.56
N PHE A 32 19.08 -1.69 -13.08
CA PHE A 32 17.95 -1.12 -12.34
C PHE A 32 18.41 -0.31 -11.12
N LEU A 33 19.28 -0.89 -10.29
CA LEU A 33 19.80 -0.22 -9.10
C LEU A 33 20.58 1.05 -9.45
N ARG A 34 21.45 1.01 -10.46
CA ARG A 34 22.22 2.17 -10.90
C ARG A 34 21.32 3.32 -11.35
N ILE A 35 20.22 3.02 -12.06
CA ILE A 35 19.25 4.03 -12.47
C ILE A 35 18.52 4.60 -11.26
N LEU A 36 18.06 3.74 -10.34
CA LEU A 36 17.41 4.17 -9.12
C LEU A 36 18.33 5.08 -8.30
N GLU A 37 19.57 4.66 -8.07
CA GLU A 37 20.59 5.43 -7.35
C GLU A 37 20.82 6.78 -8.01
N ARG A 38 20.99 6.82 -9.33
CA ARG A 38 21.14 8.09 -10.05
C ARG A 38 19.96 9.05 -9.83
N CYS A 39 18.74 8.54 -9.74
CA CYS A 39 17.54 9.35 -9.48
C CYS A 39 17.42 9.83 -8.02
N LEU A 40 18.12 9.18 -7.09
CA LEU A 40 18.08 9.49 -5.66
C LEU A 40 19.33 10.23 -5.17
N SER A 41 20.42 10.20 -5.93
CA SER A 41 21.67 10.88 -5.60
C SER A 41 21.52 12.40 -5.66
N PRO A 42 22.14 13.14 -4.72
CA PRO A 42 22.21 14.60 -4.76
C PRO A 42 22.69 15.13 -6.11
N GLY A 43 22.15 16.28 -6.53
CA GLY A 43 22.42 16.89 -7.83
C GLY A 43 21.59 16.34 -9.00
N SER A 44 20.68 15.37 -8.76
CA SER A 44 19.68 14.93 -9.75
C SER A 44 18.33 15.66 -9.56
N ASP A 45 17.45 15.62 -10.57
CA ASP A 45 16.12 16.28 -10.59
C ASP A 45 15.25 16.04 -9.35
N SER A 46 15.46 14.94 -8.63
CA SER A 46 14.72 14.59 -7.40
C SER A 46 15.63 14.29 -6.21
N GLY A 47 16.94 14.18 -6.41
CA GLY A 47 17.87 13.64 -5.40
C GLY A 47 18.03 14.52 -4.17
N ASP A 48 18.16 15.84 -4.36
CA ASP A 48 18.33 16.78 -3.24
C ASP A 48 17.12 16.73 -2.29
N ARG A 49 15.93 16.54 -2.85
CA ARG A 49 14.69 16.37 -2.08
C ARG A 49 14.58 14.96 -1.51
N ALA A 50 15.06 13.94 -2.23
CA ALA A 50 15.01 12.55 -1.79
C ALA A 50 15.77 12.34 -0.47
N VAL A 51 16.90 13.00 -0.26
CA VAL A 51 17.66 12.92 1.01
C VAL A 51 16.80 13.26 2.22
N ASN A 52 15.93 14.27 2.10
CA ASN A 52 15.07 14.74 3.19
C ASN A 52 13.70 14.03 3.23
N ARG A 53 13.22 13.57 2.08
CA ARG A 53 11.87 13.04 1.92
C ARG A 53 11.80 11.52 1.92
N LEU A 54 12.90 10.79 1.78
CA LEU A 54 12.90 9.34 1.95
C LEU A 54 13.16 8.97 3.41
N PHE A 55 12.35 8.06 3.94
CA PHE A 55 12.65 7.47 5.23
C PHE A 55 13.84 6.51 5.12
N SER A 56 14.86 6.73 5.95
CA SER A 56 16.08 5.93 6.00
C SER A 56 16.53 5.74 7.44
N LYS A 57 17.15 4.58 7.73
CA LYS A 57 17.88 4.30 8.99
C LYS A 57 19.39 4.19 8.75
N GLY A 58 19.88 4.83 7.68
CA GLY A 58 21.30 4.79 7.29
C GLY A 58 21.71 3.46 6.63
N ASP A 59 22.95 3.06 6.87
CA ASP A 59 23.59 1.93 6.16
C ASP A 59 23.18 0.54 6.66
N ALA A 60 22.52 0.46 7.82
CA ALA A 60 22.01 -0.81 8.36
C ALA A 60 20.78 -1.35 7.61
N GLY A 61 20.12 -0.51 6.81
CA GLY A 61 18.85 -0.84 6.16
C GLY A 61 17.66 -0.86 7.14
N ILE A 62 16.45 -0.96 6.59
CA ILE A 62 15.21 -0.96 7.36
C ILE A 62 14.71 -2.39 7.51
N THR A 63 14.66 -2.88 8.75
CA THR A 63 14.28 -4.25 9.10
C THR A 63 12.95 -4.35 9.85
N ASP A 64 12.39 -3.22 10.31
CA ASP A 64 11.11 -3.17 11.03
C ASP A 64 10.17 -2.10 10.46
N ILE A 65 8.88 -2.20 10.83
CA ILE A 65 7.84 -1.25 10.45
C ILE A 65 8.02 0.02 11.28
N PRO A 66 8.24 1.18 10.66
CA PRO A 66 8.39 2.42 11.40
C PRO A 66 7.07 2.87 11.99
N THR A 67 7.16 3.63 13.08
CA THR A 67 6.02 4.35 13.65
C THR A 67 5.61 5.52 12.76
N LEU A 68 4.38 6.00 12.91
CA LEU A 68 3.93 7.19 12.17
C LEU A 68 4.81 8.41 12.46
N GLY A 69 5.29 8.57 13.71
CA GLY A 69 6.17 9.68 14.10
C GLY A 69 7.49 9.71 13.33
N GLU A 70 8.08 8.54 13.04
CA GLU A 70 9.33 8.43 12.27
C GLU A 70 9.15 8.84 10.78
N VAL A 71 7.98 8.55 10.20
CA VAL A 71 7.72 8.69 8.75
C VAL A 71 6.92 9.93 8.35
N ARG A 72 6.42 10.73 9.30
CA ARG A 72 5.74 12.01 8.97
C ARG A 72 6.59 12.88 8.05
N GLY A 73 5.97 13.37 6.99
CA GLY A 73 6.60 14.20 5.96
C GLY A 73 7.52 13.43 5.01
N LYS A 74 7.57 12.09 5.10
CA LYS A 74 8.47 11.24 4.32
C LYS A 74 7.72 10.19 3.51
N VAL A 75 8.45 9.60 2.58
CA VAL A 75 8.08 8.43 1.79
C VAL A 75 8.73 7.22 2.44
N PHE A 76 7.91 6.24 2.83
CA PHE A 76 8.36 4.94 3.28
C PHE A 76 8.31 3.95 2.12
N ILE A 77 9.47 3.50 1.65
CA ILE A 77 9.55 2.58 0.51
C ILE A 77 9.30 1.14 0.98
N LEU A 78 8.51 0.41 0.19
CA LEU A 78 8.50 -1.05 0.20
C LEU A 78 9.39 -1.53 -0.94
N GLN A 79 10.54 -2.10 -0.58
CA GLN A 79 11.60 -2.46 -1.50
C GLN A 79 11.32 -3.83 -2.12
N ASP A 80 10.86 -3.86 -3.37
CA ASP A 80 10.59 -5.09 -4.12
C ASP A 80 11.63 -5.31 -5.24
N PHE A 81 12.88 -5.28 -4.80
CA PHE A 81 14.08 -5.58 -5.58
C PHE A 81 15.24 -5.90 -4.62
N LYS A 82 16.26 -6.60 -5.13
CA LYS A 82 17.41 -7.01 -4.32
C LYS A 82 18.45 -5.89 -4.25
N THR A 83 19.12 -5.78 -3.10
CA THR A 83 20.26 -4.90 -2.83
C THR A 83 21.30 -5.67 -2.02
N ARG A 84 22.55 -5.20 -1.99
CA ARG A 84 23.60 -5.82 -1.16
C ARG A 84 23.25 -5.83 0.33
N VAL A 85 22.73 -4.70 0.83
CA VAL A 85 22.15 -4.59 2.17
C VAL A 85 20.63 -4.70 2.05
N PRO A 86 19.98 -5.75 2.59
CA PRO A 86 18.53 -5.84 2.60
C PRO A 86 17.90 -4.61 3.24
N GLY A 87 16.94 -4.03 2.54
CA GLY A 87 16.20 -2.87 3.01
C GLY A 87 16.98 -1.56 3.02
N ARG A 88 18.04 -1.48 2.21
CA ARG A 88 18.82 -0.24 1.99
C ARG A 88 17.93 0.97 1.71
N TYR A 89 16.88 0.80 0.93
CA TYR A 89 15.99 1.89 0.51
C TYR A 89 14.64 1.91 1.23
N GLY A 90 14.26 0.85 1.93
CA GLY A 90 12.92 0.66 2.46
C GLY A 90 12.74 -0.72 3.08
N LEU A 91 11.58 -1.03 3.65
CA LEU A 91 11.34 -2.36 4.19
C LEU A 91 11.25 -3.38 3.03
N PRO A 92 12.02 -4.49 3.04
CA PRO A 92 11.95 -5.50 1.99
C PRO A 92 10.53 -6.06 1.83
N TRP A 93 10.04 -6.11 0.60
CA TRP A 93 8.73 -6.68 0.27
C TRP A 93 8.59 -8.15 0.69
N SER A 94 9.71 -8.88 0.64
CA SER A 94 9.81 -10.28 1.08
C SER A 94 10.06 -10.46 2.58
N SER A 95 10.07 -9.37 3.37
CA SER A 95 10.29 -9.44 4.81
C SER A 95 9.15 -10.20 5.51
N SER A 96 9.45 -10.91 6.60
CA SER A 96 8.45 -11.54 7.47
C SER A 96 7.50 -10.54 8.13
N LYS A 97 7.87 -9.26 8.13
CA LYS A 97 7.07 -8.11 8.58
C LYS A 97 6.05 -7.65 7.55
N VAL A 98 6.08 -8.12 6.30
CA VAL A 98 5.10 -7.78 5.26
C VAL A 98 4.22 -9.00 5.01
N SER A 99 2.90 -8.81 5.02
CA SER A 99 1.93 -9.86 4.69
C SER A 99 1.10 -9.42 3.50
N VAL A 100 1.34 -10.04 2.34
CA VAL A 100 0.70 -9.64 1.09
C VAL A 100 -0.32 -10.68 0.69
N TYR A 101 -1.55 -10.23 0.47
CA TYR A 101 -2.54 -11.01 -0.23
C TYR A 101 -2.73 -10.48 -1.64
N ASN A 102 -2.29 -11.26 -2.62
CA ASN A 102 -2.40 -10.95 -4.03
C ASN A 102 -2.96 -12.16 -4.79
N PHE A 103 -4.27 -12.36 -4.67
CA PHE A 103 -4.94 -13.45 -5.38
C PHE A 103 -5.23 -13.06 -6.82
N LYS A 104 -4.41 -13.61 -7.70
CA LYS A 104 -4.53 -13.48 -9.14
C LYS A 104 -5.34 -14.65 -9.67
N VAL A 105 -6.65 -14.44 -9.86
CA VAL A 105 -7.48 -15.38 -10.64
C VAL A 105 -7.42 -14.96 -12.09
N THR A 106 -7.01 -15.88 -12.96
CA THR A 106 -6.79 -15.66 -14.41
C THR A 106 -8.00 -16.02 -15.26
N ILE A 107 -9.16 -16.32 -14.66
CA ILE A 107 -10.34 -16.79 -15.38
C ILE A 107 -11.52 -15.85 -15.07
N LYS A 108 -12.20 -15.43 -16.14
CA LYS A 108 -13.36 -14.51 -16.31
C LYS A 108 -14.18 -14.12 -15.05
N THR A 109 -14.87 -12.99 -15.16
CA THR A 109 -15.77 -12.34 -14.16
C THR A 109 -16.67 -13.25 -13.31
N LEU A 110 -16.97 -14.49 -13.73
CA LEU A 110 -17.67 -15.50 -12.93
C LEU A 110 -17.03 -15.77 -11.56
N LEU A 111 -15.71 -15.62 -11.42
CA LEU A 111 -15.01 -15.88 -10.15
C LEU A 111 -14.82 -14.63 -9.28
N LEU A 112 -15.44 -13.49 -9.60
CA LEU A 112 -15.38 -12.28 -8.75
C LEU A 112 -15.93 -12.54 -7.35
N GLY A 113 -16.98 -13.34 -7.21
CA GLY A 113 -17.52 -13.75 -5.92
C GLY A 113 -16.50 -14.54 -5.08
N LEU A 114 -15.77 -15.46 -5.72
CA LEU A 114 -14.74 -16.27 -5.09
C LEU A 114 -13.52 -15.43 -4.69
N LYS A 115 -13.03 -14.58 -5.61
CA LYS A 115 -11.95 -13.63 -5.31
C LYS A 115 -12.32 -12.74 -4.13
N TRP A 116 -13.53 -12.20 -4.12
CA TRP A 116 -14.03 -11.40 -3.01
C TRP A 116 -14.10 -12.19 -1.70
N HIS A 117 -14.58 -13.44 -1.74
CA HIS A 117 -14.63 -14.29 -0.55
C HIS A 117 -13.26 -14.41 0.12
N PHE A 118 -12.22 -14.70 -0.66
CA PHE A 118 -10.88 -14.83 -0.10
C PHE A 118 -10.27 -13.48 0.32
N VAL A 119 -10.46 -12.41 -0.46
CA VAL A 119 -10.06 -11.04 -0.06
C VAL A 119 -10.66 -10.67 1.29
N LYS A 120 -11.96 -10.89 1.46
CA LYS A 120 -12.67 -10.64 2.71
C LYS A 120 -12.13 -11.50 3.86
N SER A 121 -11.82 -12.77 3.58
CA SER A 121 -11.25 -13.69 4.56
C SER A 121 -9.89 -13.20 5.05
N PHE A 122 -9.01 -12.80 4.13
CA PHE A 122 -7.69 -12.25 4.47
C PHE A 122 -7.80 -10.96 5.29
N ILE A 123 -8.65 -10.00 4.88
CA ILE A 123 -8.87 -8.77 5.66
C ILE A 123 -9.30 -9.09 7.09
N LYS A 124 -10.24 -10.04 7.26
CA LYS A 124 -10.71 -10.47 8.59
C LYS A 124 -9.64 -11.19 9.41
N SER A 125 -8.66 -11.81 8.77
CA SER A 125 -7.59 -12.54 9.43
C SER A 125 -6.43 -11.66 9.84
N ILE A 126 -6.46 -10.34 9.60
CA ILE A 126 -5.40 -9.40 10.03
C ILE A 126 -5.56 -9.18 11.54
N PRO A 127 -4.80 -9.89 12.41
CA PRO A 127 -5.11 -9.93 13.84
C PRO A 127 -4.25 -8.93 14.64
N ASP A 128 -3.15 -8.45 14.05
CA ASP A 128 -2.03 -7.85 14.77
C ASP A 128 -1.37 -6.71 13.95
N HIS A 129 -0.74 -5.78 14.65
CA HIS A 129 0.01 -4.62 14.15
C HIS A 129 1.47 -4.95 13.83
N LYS A 130 1.95 -6.17 14.16
CA LYS A 130 3.34 -6.59 13.92
C LYS A 130 3.69 -6.79 12.43
N LYS A 131 2.69 -6.81 11.55
CA LYS A 131 2.88 -6.95 10.11
C LYS A 131 2.18 -5.84 9.34
N LEU A 132 2.84 -5.38 8.29
CA LEU A 132 2.25 -4.53 7.28
C LEU A 132 1.43 -5.41 6.33
N SER A 133 0.13 -5.49 6.59
CA SER A 133 -0.80 -6.30 5.79
C SER A 133 -1.29 -5.52 4.57
N ILE A 134 -1.14 -6.10 3.38
CA ILE A 134 -1.45 -5.46 2.10
C ILE A 134 -2.39 -6.37 1.32
N THR A 135 -3.58 -5.86 1.00
CA THR A 135 -4.61 -6.61 0.27
C THR A 135 -4.80 -6.00 -1.12
N HIS A 136 -4.62 -6.80 -2.16
CA HIS A 136 -4.91 -6.40 -3.53
C HIS A 136 -6.35 -6.76 -3.92
N THR A 137 -7.13 -5.75 -4.30
CA THR A 137 -8.44 -5.92 -4.95
C THR A 137 -8.38 -5.68 -6.46
N THR A 138 -7.17 -5.50 -6.99
CA THR A 138 -6.88 -5.19 -8.39
C THR A 138 -7.11 -6.37 -9.32
N ALA A 139 -7.17 -6.11 -10.62
CA ALA A 139 -7.23 -7.13 -11.65
C ALA A 139 -5.98 -8.02 -11.72
N SER A 140 -6.17 -9.17 -12.36
CA SER A 140 -5.11 -10.11 -12.74
C SER A 140 -4.74 -9.91 -14.21
N VAL A 141 -3.68 -10.59 -14.67
CA VAL A 141 -3.31 -10.64 -16.09
C VAL A 141 -4.46 -11.22 -16.92
N GLY A 142 -4.73 -10.64 -18.09
CA GLY A 142 -5.71 -11.14 -19.05
C GLY A 142 -7.15 -10.65 -18.86
N VAL A 143 -7.41 -9.74 -17.92
CA VAL A 143 -8.73 -9.09 -17.72
C VAL A 143 -8.56 -7.58 -17.63
N ARG A 144 -9.56 -6.80 -18.08
CA ARG A 144 -9.48 -5.34 -17.99
C ARG A 144 -9.64 -4.90 -16.53
N PRO A 145 -8.74 -4.07 -15.98
CA PRO A 145 -8.84 -3.59 -14.60
C PRO A 145 -10.20 -3.01 -14.22
N ILE A 146 -10.82 -2.28 -15.14
CA ILE A 146 -12.13 -1.67 -14.91
C ILE A 146 -13.26 -2.71 -14.75
N GLU A 147 -13.21 -3.85 -15.47
CA GLU A 147 -14.21 -4.91 -15.37
C GLU A 147 -14.16 -5.61 -14.01
N ILE A 148 -12.97 -5.70 -13.40
CA ILE A 148 -12.81 -6.27 -12.06
C ILE A 148 -13.22 -5.26 -10.98
N ALA A 149 -12.85 -3.99 -11.15
CA ALA A 149 -13.15 -2.93 -10.20
C ALA A 149 -14.65 -2.62 -10.15
N ALA A 150 -15.26 -2.33 -11.29
CA ALA A 150 -16.66 -1.95 -11.42
C ALA A 150 -17.61 -3.17 -11.45
N GLY A 151 -17.18 -4.26 -12.10
CA GLY A 151 -18.02 -5.43 -12.36
C GLY A 151 -18.73 -5.33 -13.71
N SER A 152 -19.81 -6.10 -13.85
CA SER A 152 -20.72 -6.09 -15.00
C SER A 152 -22.17 -5.92 -14.52
N ASP A 153 -23.12 -5.74 -15.43
CA ASP A 153 -24.55 -5.60 -15.10
C ASP A 153 -25.08 -6.77 -14.27
N SER A 154 -24.53 -7.97 -14.48
CA SER A 154 -24.88 -9.20 -13.79
C SER A 154 -24.06 -9.48 -12.51
N SER A 155 -23.01 -8.72 -12.21
CA SER A 155 -22.14 -9.01 -11.06
C SER A 155 -21.43 -7.76 -10.51
N LYS A 156 -21.60 -7.51 -9.20
CA LYS A 156 -20.87 -6.45 -8.49
C LYS A 156 -19.35 -6.67 -8.58
N GLY A 157 -18.62 -5.63 -8.99
CA GLY A 157 -17.17 -5.61 -8.97
C GLY A 157 -16.57 -5.53 -7.57
N MET A 158 -15.23 -5.58 -7.51
CA MET A 158 -14.47 -5.56 -6.27
C MET A 158 -14.71 -4.29 -5.45
N ASN A 159 -14.84 -3.13 -6.09
CA ASN A 159 -15.05 -1.87 -5.38
C ASN A 159 -16.42 -1.82 -4.70
N ALA A 160 -17.48 -2.26 -5.40
CA ALA A 160 -18.82 -2.34 -4.82
C ALA A 160 -18.89 -3.32 -3.63
N ARG A 161 -18.20 -4.47 -3.73
CA ARG A 161 -18.14 -5.47 -2.66
C ARG A 161 -17.34 -4.98 -1.45
N LEU A 162 -16.19 -4.35 -1.69
CA LEU A 162 -15.36 -3.74 -0.66
C LEU A 162 -16.12 -2.62 0.06
N GLY A 163 -16.73 -1.69 -0.68
CA GLY A 163 -17.50 -0.59 -0.09
C GLY A 163 -18.67 -1.07 0.76
N ALA A 164 -19.39 -2.12 0.33
CA ALA A 164 -20.46 -2.72 1.14
C ALA A 164 -19.93 -3.38 2.43
N PHE A 165 -18.73 -3.96 2.38
CA PHE A 165 -18.08 -4.53 3.56
C PHE A 165 -17.60 -3.48 4.54
N LEU A 166 -16.92 -2.42 4.05
CA LEU A 166 -16.45 -1.32 4.87
C LEU A 166 -17.63 -0.55 5.51
N LYS A 167 -18.69 -0.31 4.74
CA LYS A 167 -19.93 0.31 5.26
C LYS A 167 -20.47 -0.43 6.48
N LYS A 168 -20.67 -1.75 6.36
CA LYS A 168 -21.15 -2.59 7.47
C LYS A 168 -20.22 -2.57 8.69
N LYS A 169 -18.93 -2.35 8.44
CA LYS A 169 -17.91 -2.28 9.48
C LYS A 169 -17.99 -0.96 10.26
N ASN A 170 -18.13 0.16 9.55
CA ASN A 170 -18.34 1.49 10.15
C ASN A 170 -19.70 1.59 10.88
N GLU A 171 -20.74 0.93 10.38
CA GLU A 171 -22.06 0.90 11.02
C GLU A 171 -22.14 -0.01 12.26
N SER A 172 -21.08 -0.78 12.55
CA SER A 172 -21.02 -1.66 13.71
C SER A 172 -20.97 -0.84 15.00
N LYS A 173 -21.98 -0.98 15.87
CA LYS A 173 -22.02 -0.34 17.19
C LYS A 173 -21.07 -0.97 18.23
N LYS A 174 -20.25 -1.94 17.82
CA LYS A 174 -19.29 -2.59 18.72
C LYS A 174 -18.10 -1.65 18.98
N PRO A 175 -17.49 -1.69 20.19
CA PRO A 175 -16.24 -1.00 20.43
C PRO A 175 -15.17 -1.41 19.41
N PHE A 176 -14.30 -0.47 19.05
CA PHE A 176 -13.19 -0.76 18.15
C PHE A 176 -12.34 -1.91 18.70
N SER A 177 -12.03 -2.87 17.84
CA SER A 177 -11.21 -4.05 18.16
C SER A 177 -10.11 -4.24 17.13
N SER A 178 -9.14 -5.12 17.41
CA SER A 178 -8.12 -5.49 16.42
C SER A 178 -8.72 -6.06 15.13
N SER A 179 -9.90 -6.69 15.23
CA SER A 179 -10.66 -7.20 14.08
C SER A 179 -11.19 -6.08 13.17
N ASP A 180 -11.07 -4.82 13.58
CA ASP A 180 -11.46 -3.64 12.82
C ASP A 180 -10.43 -3.11 11.83
N ARG A 181 -9.22 -3.65 11.90
CA ARG A 181 -8.13 -3.33 11.00
C ARG A 181 -8.36 -3.91 9.62
N VAL A 182 -7.96 -3.15 8.60
CA VAL A 182 -8.03 -3.58 7.19
C VAL A 182 -6.69 -3.58 6.46
N GLY A 183 -5.63 -3.06 7.11
CA GLY A 183 -4.31 -2.92 6.50
C GLY A 183 -4.29 -1.92 5.34
N ILE A 184 -3.31 -2.05 4.46
CA ILE A 184 -3.25 -1.32 3.18
C ILE A 184 -4.11 -2.05 2.17
N ILE A 185 -5.01 -1.33 1.49
CA ILE A 185 -5.81 -1.88 0.40
C ILE A 185 -5.35 -1.24 -0.91
N ALA A 186 -4.77 -2.05 -1.80
CA ALA A 186 -4.41 -1.65 -3.16
C ALA A 186 -5.59 -1.93 -4.11
N MET A 187 -6.06 -0.89 -4.80
CA MET A 187 -7.30 -0.91 -5.60
C MET A 187 -7.07 -0.36 -7.01
N ASP A 188 -7.84 -0.87 -7.98
CA ASP A 188 -8.00 -0.22 -9.27
C ASP A 188 -9.21 0.73 -9.21
N TYR A 189 -9.06 1.94 -9.74
CA TYR A 189 -10.10 2.99 -9.81
C TYR A 189 -10.85 3.23 -8.49
N PRO A 190 -10.15 3.53 -7.37
CA PRO A 190 -10.81 3.80 -6.10
C PRO A 190 -11.69 5.05 -6.20
N GLY A 191 -12.98 4.90 -5.87
CA GLY A 191 -13.90 6.03 -5.75
C GLY A 191 -13.80 6.70 -4.38
N LYS A 192 -14.06 8.01 -4.33
CA LYS A 192 -14.03 8.85 -3.11
C LYS A 192 -14.69 8.18 -1.90
N LYS A 193 -15.90 7.65 -2.08
CA LYS A 193 -16.69 7.04 -0.99
C LYS A 193 -15.98 5.85 -0.31
N ILE A 194 -15.27 5.02 -1.08
CA ILE A 194 -14.55 3.86 -0.50
C ILE A 194 -13.33 4.35 0.29
N VAL A 195 -12.62 5.36 -0.24
CA VAL A 195 -11.49 5.97 0.47
C VAL A 195 -11.95 6.56 1.80
N GLU A 196 -13.05 7.31 1.81
CA GLU A 196 -13.63 7.89 3.03
C GLU A 196 -14.01 6.81 4.05
N GLN A 197 -14.58 5.68 3.61
CA GLN A 197 -14.90 4.57 4.50
C GLN A 197 -13.67 3.92 5.14
N ILE A 198 -12.54 3.84 4.42
CA ILE A 198 -11.26 3.36 4.98
C ILE A 198 -10.73 4.35 6.02
N LEU A 199 -10.83 5.66 5.75
CA LEU A 199 -10.40 6.69 6.69
C LEU A 199 -11.23 6.67 7.98
N GLU A 200 -12.54 6.49 7.86
CA GLU A 200 -13.48 6.45 8.99
C GLU A 200 -13.13 5.34 10.00
N LEU A 201 -12.68 4.17 9.53
CA LEU A 201 -12.21 3.07 10.39
C LEU A 201 -11.02 3.43 11.28
N ASN A 202 -10.32 4.52 11.00
CA ASN A 202 -9.15 4.98 11.74
C ASN A 202 -9.45 6.21 12.62
N ASN A 203 -10.70 6.67 12.71
CA ASN A 203 -11.06 7.89 13.44
C ASN A 203 -10.65 7.86 14.91
N HIS A 204 -10.66 6.68 15.55
CA HIS A 204 -10.23 6.51 16.95
C HIS A 204 -8.72 6.68 17.16
N TYR A 205 -7.90 6.64 16.10
CA TYR A 205 -6.46 6.95 16.16
C TYR A 205 -6.16 8.43 15.87
N ARG A 206 -7.17 9.26 15.58
CA ARG A 206 -6.93 10.68 15.27
C ARG A 206 -6.47 11.40 16.53
N VAL A 207 -5.26 11.93 16.46
CA VAL A 207 -4.74 12.87 17.45
C VAL A 207 -5.36 14.24 17.15
N PRO A 208 -5.80 15.01 18.17
CA PRO A 208 -6.22 16.39 17.97
C PRO A 208 -5.12 17.19 17.25
N ARG A 209 -5.50 18.09 16.34
CA ARG A 209 -4.50 18.98 15.73
C ARG A 209 -3.96 19.90 16.84
N PRO A 210 -2.63 20.13 16.91
CA PRO A 210 -2.10 21.23 17.70
C PRO A 210 -2.78 22.52 17.22
N ILE A 211 -3.26 23.32 18.20
CA ILE A 211 -3.87 24.64 17.97
C ILE A 211 -2.79 25.59 17.45
#